data_AF-A0A957S8N3-F1
#
_entry.id   AF-A0A957S8N3-F1
#
_cell.length_a   1.000
_cell.length_b   1.000
_cell.length_c   1.000
_cell.angle_alpha   90.00
_cell.angle_beta   90.00
_cell.angle_gamma   90.00
#
_symmetry.space_group_name_H-M   'P 1'
#
loop_
_entity.id
_entity.type
_entity.pdbx_description
1 polymer ?
#
loop_
_entity_poly.entity_id
_entity_poly.type
_entity_poly.pdbx_seq_one_letter_code
_entity_poly.pdbx_strand_id
1 'polypeptide(L)'
;MALPCVVCRAAIPPGTRQSTYEGTEYLEAAPFAELVLKSMLSANPNDSTRDPVPYTGVQFVAIPEFQGIGTDVSLFIAEALAGNTTVEEALAKAQAATLTAIEDAGYR
;
A
#
# COMPACT_ATOMS: atom_id res chain seq x y z
N MET A 1 -37.46 -6.69 -19.52
CA MET A 1 -36.62 -7.28 -18.46
C MET A 1 -35.22 -7.36 -19.02
N ALA A 2 -34.39 -6.34 -18.77
CA ALA A 2 -33.01 -6.32 -19.26
C ALA A 2 -32.21 -7.29 -18.41
N LEU A 3 -31.49 -8.23 -19.04
CA LEU A 3 -30.51 -9.06 -18.34
C LEU A 3 -29.51 -8.13 -17.64
N PRO A 4 -29.41 -8.18 -16.29
CA PRO A 4 -28.43 -7.35 -15.60
C PRO A 4 -27.03 -7.79 -16.06
N CYS A 5 -26.28 -6.85 -16.62
CA CYS A 5 -24.92 -7.06 -17.08
C CYS A 5 -24.03 -7.41 -15.87
N VAL A 6 -23.77 -8.70 -15.65
CA VAL A 6 -22.90 -9.22 -14.58
C VAL A 6 -21.52 -8.57 -14.62
N VAL A 7 -20.95 -8.41 -15.83
CA VAL A 7 -19.65 -7.75 -16.05
C VAL A 7 -19.67 -6.29 -15.58
N CYS A 8 -20.76 -5.56 -15.81
CA CYS A 8 -20.89 -4.16 -15.43
C CYS A 8 -20.97 -3.99 -13.92
N ARG A 9 -21.58 -4.94 -13.21
CA ARG A 9 -21.68 -4.94 -11.73
C ARG A 9 -20.37 -5.31 -11.07
N ALA A 10 -19.65 -6.31 -11.61
CA ALA A 10 -18.30 -6.65 -11.14
C ALA A 10 -17.29 -5.50 -11.34
N ALA A 11 -17.54 -4.62 -12.33
CA ALA A 11 -16.72 -3.46 -12.63
C ALA A 11 -17.02 -2.22 -11.78
N ILE A 12 -18.01 -2.26 -10.86
CA ILE A 12 -18.26 -1.16 -9.94
C ILE A 12 -17.00 -0.95 -9.07
N PRO A 13 -16.48 0.29 -8.95
CA PRO A 13 -15.30 0.57 -8.14
C PRO A 13 -15.48 0.08 -6.69
N PRO A 14 -14.66 -0.88 -6.22
CA PRO A 14 -14.75 -1.38 -4.85
C PRO A 14 -14.20 -0.37 -3.84
N GLY A 15 -14.45 -0.65 -2.56
CA GLY A 15 -13.63 -0.14 -1.46
C GLY A 15 -13.96 1.24 -0.91
N THR A 16 -15.06 1.86 -1.34
CA THR A 16 -15.42 3.23 -0.90
C THR A 16 -16.80 3.38 -0.28
N ARG A 17 -17.72 2.44 -0.52
CA ARG A 17 -19.12 2.52 -0.04
C ARG A 17 -19.56 1.22 0.58
N GLN A 18 -20.04 1.30 1.83
CA GLN A 18 -20.62 0.16 2.53
C GLN A 18 -21.84 -0.41 1.77
N SER A 19 -22.70 0.47 1.25
CA SER A 19 -23.89 0.08 0.47
C SER A 19 -23.57 -0.79 -0.75
N THR A 20 -22.36 -0.71 -1.31
CA THR A 20 -21.92 -1.57 -2.42
C THR A 20 -21.81 -3.03 -1.95
N TYR A 21 -21.31 -3.25 -0.74
CA TYR A 21 -21.12 -4.59 -0.17
C TYR A 21 -22.38 -5.15 0.50
N GLU A 22 -23.39 -4.32 0.75
CA GLU A 22 -24.73 -4.74 1.21
C GLU A 22 -25.63 -5.21 0.05
N GLY A 23 -25.29 -4.83 -1.19
CA GLY A 23 -26.07 -5.15 -2.37
C GLY A 23 -25.84 -6.58 -2.88
N THR A 24 -26.87 -7.43 -2.82
CA THR A 24 -26.84 -8.82 -3.35
C THR A 24 -26.35 -8.88 -4.80
N GLU A 25 -26.77 -7.91 -5.61
CA GLU A 25 -26.42 -7.81 -7.03
C GLU A 25 -24.92 -7.64 -7.30
N TYR A 26 -24.20 -6.99 -6.37
CA TYR A 26 -22.76 -6.83 -6.45
C TYR A 26 -22.04 -8.08 -5.95
N LEU A 27 -22.51 -8.65 -4.82
CA LEU A 27 -21.94 -9.88 -4.25
C LEU A 27 -22.04 -11.07 -5.21
N GLU A 28 -23.16 -11.22 -5.92
CA GLU A 28 -23.34 -12.27 -6.93
C GLU A 28 -22.43 -12.08 -8.15
N ALA A 29 -22.17 -10.83 -8.55
CA ALA A 29 -21.35 -10.52 -9.72
C ALA A 29 -19.84 -10.50 -9.42
N ALA A 30 -19.45 -10.20 -8.19
CA ALA A 30 -18.07 -10.01 -7.76
C ALA A 30 -17.69 -11.04 -6.67
N PRO A 31 -17.29 -12.26 -7.04
CA PRO A 31 -16.95 -13.32 -6.07
C PRO A 31 -15.75 -12.98 -5.17
N PHE A 32 -14.98 -11.94 -5.52
CA PHE A 32 -13.87 -11.41 -4.72
C PHE A 32 -14.31 -10.38 -3.66
N ALA A 33 -15.57 -9.92 -3.67
CA ALA A 33 -16.02 -8.77 -2.88
C ALA A 33 -15.83 -8.96 -1.38
N GLU A 34 -16.19 -10.13 -0.83
CA GLU A 34 -16.03 -10.41 0.61
C GLU A 34 -14.56 -10.41 1.04
N LEU A 35 -13.68 -11.00 0.22
CA LEU A 35 -12.24 -11.01 0.49
C LEU A 35 -11.66 -9.59 0.50
N VAL A 36 -12.07 -8.76 -0.47
CA VAL A 36 -11.63 -7.36 -0.56
C VAL A 36 -12.11 -6.58 0.66
N LEU A 37 -13.40 -6.68 1.03
CA LEU A 37 -13.96 -6.00 2.20
C LEU A 37 -13.24 -6.43 3.48
N LYS A 38 -13.05 -7.74 3.67
CA LYS A 38 -12.36 -8.28 4.84
C LYS A 38 -10.91 -7.77 4.91
N SER A 39 -10.19 -7.80 3.79
CA SER A 39 -8.82 -7.30 3.71
C SER A 39 -8.74 -5.82 4.09
N MET A 40 -9.65 -5.01 3.58
CA MET A 40 -9.72 -3.59 3.94
C MET A 40 -10.01 -3.35 5.42
N LEU A 41 -11.00 -4.05 5.98
CA LEU A 41 -11.37 -3.89 7.39
C LEU A 41 -10.30 -4.42 8.35
N SER A 42 -9.46 -5.36 7.90
CA SER A 42 -8.35 -5.90 8.68
C SER A 42 -7.09 -5.03 8.66
N ALA A 43 -6.97 -4.11 7.69
CA ALA A 43 -5.82 -3.23 7.59
C ALA A 43 -5.86 -2.20 8.73
N ASN A 44 -4.79 -2.13 9.51
CA ASN A 44 -4.67 -1.17 10.61
C ASN A 44 -3.45 -0.27 10.43
N PRO A 45 -3.59 0.91 9.78
CA PRO A 45 -2.48 1.84 9.58
C PRO A 45 -1.84 2.38 10.87
N ASN A 46 -2.49 2.25 12.03
CA ASN A 46 -1.96 2.74 13.31
C ASN A 46 -1.11 1.70 14.04
N ASP A 47 -1.14 0.44 13.60
CA ASP A 47 -0.42 -0.68 14.21
C ASP A 47 -0.13 -1.74 13.13
N SER A 48 0.75 -1.38 12.20
CA SER A 48 1.03 -2.16 10.99
C SER A 48 2.30 -3.03 11.10
N THR A 49 3.06 -2.90 12.18
CA THR A 49 4.39 -3.49 12.34
C THR A 49 4.43 -4.40 13.56
N ARG A 50 5.32 -5.40 13.56
CA ARG A 50 5.50 -6.29 14.71
C ARG A 50 5.94 -5.51 15.95
N ASP A 51 6.92 -4.62 15.78
CA ASP A 51 7.46 -3.79 16.84
C ASP A 51 6.85 -2.38 16.74
N PRO A 52 6.65 -1.66 17.86
CA PRO A 52 6.08 -0.31 17.84
C PRO A 52 6.93 0.66 17.03
N VAL A 53 6.29 1.50 16.22
CA VAL A 53 6.94 2.52 15.38
C VAL A 53 6.31 3.90 15.56
N PRO A 54 7.06 5.00 15.39
CA PRO A 54 6.56 6.36 15.60
C PRO A 54 5.87 6.97 14.37
N TYR A 55 5.23 6.16 13.52
CA TYR A 55 4.55 6.62 12.32
C TYR A 55 3.26 5.83 12.06
N THR A 56 2.41 6.34 11.17
CA THR A 56 1.22 5.63 10.67
C THR A 56 1.39 5.25 9.20
N GLY A 57 0.62 4.26 8.74
CA GLY A 57 0.64 3.72 7.39
C GLY A 57 0.99 2.23 7.38
N VAL A 58 0.60 1.54 6.31
CA VAL A 58 0.89 0.09 6.10
C VAL A 58 2.00 -0.07 5.07
N GLN A 59 1.76 0.44 3.86
CA GLN A 59 2.65 0.37 2.70
C GLN A 59 3.46 1.65 2.46
N PHE A 60 3.17 2.70 3.22
CA PHE A 60 3.87 3.97 3.20
C PHE A 60 4.06 4.48 4.64
N VAL A 61 5.00 5.40 4.83
CA VAL A 61 5.16 6.13 6.09
C VAL A 61 4.46 7.48 5.93
N ALA A 62 3.51 7.79 6.81
CA ALA A 62 2.69 9.00 6.73
C ALA A 62 3.44 10.27 7.18
N ILE A 63 4.54 10.59 6.50
CA ILE A 63 5.33 11.82 6.66
C ILE A 63 5.49 12.54 5.31
N PRO A 64 5.63 13.88 5.26
CA PRO A 64 5.79 14.62 4.02
C PRO A 64 6.99 14.15 3.17
N GLU A 65 8.07 13.73 3.82
CA GLU A 65 9.33 13.36 3.19
C GLU A 65 9.28 12.00 2.47
N PHE A 66 8.27 11.17 2.77
CA PHE A 66 8.21 9.79 2.28
C PHE A 66 8.15 9.68 0.77
N GLN A 67 7.63 10.69 0.05
CA GLN A 67 7.61 10.66 -1.41
C GLN A 67 9.03 10.63 -2.01
N GLY A 68 9.95 11.44 -1.45
CA GLY A 68 11.36 11.45 -1.86
C GLY A 68 12.06 10.18 -1.42
N ILE A 69 12.00 9.89 -0.11
CA ILE A 69 12.62 8.70 0.49
C ILE A 69 12.18 7.42 -0.22
N GLY A 70 10.86 7.25 -0.41
CA GLY A 70 10.29 6.09 -1.07
C GLY A 70 10.73 5.95 -2.53
N THR A 71 10.93 7.06 -3.24
CA THR A 71 11.46 7.04 -4.62
C THR A 71 12.90 6.52 -4.63
N ASP A 72 13.77 7.08 -3.81
CA ASP A 72 15.19 6.71 -3.77
C ASP A 72 15.37 5.24 -3.34
N VAL A 73 14.71 4.83 -2.27
CA VAL A 73 14.75 3.43 -1.79
C VAL A 73 14.23 2.47 -2.86
N SER A 74 13.16 2.82 -3.57
CA SER A 74 12.62 1.96 -4.63
C SER A 74 13.60 1.81 -5.80
N LEU A 75 14.33 2.87 -6.16
CA LEU A 75 15.35 2.82 -7.21
C LEU A 75 16.52 1.91 -6.80
N PHE A 76 16.99 1.99 -5.55
CA PHE A 76 18.05 1.10 -5.07
C PHE A 76 17.62 -0.37 -5.03
N ILE A 77 16.38 -0.65 -4.63
CA ILE A 77 15.81 -2.00 -4.68
C ILE A 77 15.73 -2.49 -6.14
N ALA A 78 15.33 -1.63 -7.08
CA ALA A 78 15.28 -1.98 -8.49
C ALA A 78 16.66 -2.30 -9.07
N GLU A 79 17.72 -1.60 -8.66
CA GLU A 79 19.11 -1.92 -9.03
C GLU A 79 19.52 -3.31 -8.54
N ALA A 80 19.21 -3.64 -7.28
CA ALA A 80 19.51 -4.96 -6.72
C ALA A 80 18.72 -6.07 -7.42
N LEU A 81 17.43 -5.83 -7.70
CA LEU A 81 16.59 -6.77 -8.43
C LEU A 81 17.09 -7.02 -9.86
N ALA A 82 17.63 -5.99 -10.53
CA ALA A 82 18.23 -6.11 -11.85
C ALA A 82 19.62 -6.80 -11.83
N GLY A 83 20.20 -7.03 -10.65
CA GLY A 83 21.52 -7.64 -10.48
C GLY A 83 22.68 -6.66 -10.67
N ASN A 84 22.43 -5.35 -10.64
CA ASN A 84 23.46 -4.32 -10.83
C ASN A 84 24.26 -4.00 -9.55
N THR A 85 23.71 -4.35 -8.39
CA THR A 85 24.31 -4.15 -7.05
C THR A 85 23.85 -5.30 -6.15
N THR A 86 24.54 -5.55 -5.05
CA THR A 86 24.07 -6.57 -4.09
C THR A 86 22.90 -6.05 -3.26
N VAL A 87 22.15 -6.95 -2.62
CA VAL A 87 21.08 -6.57 -1.69
C VAL A 87 21.65 -5.73 -0.54
N GLU A 88 22.81 -6.12 -0.02
CA GLU A 88 23.48 -5.42 1.08
C GLU A 88 23.89 -3.99 0.68
N GLU A 89 24.43 -3.81 -0.53
CA GLU A 89 24.80 -2.50 -1.06
C GLU A 89 23.57 -1.60 -1.27
N ALA A 90 22.49 -2.13 -1.85
CA ALA A 90 21.25 -1.38 -2.03
C ALA A 90 20.64 -0.95 -0.69
N LEU A 91 20.62 -1.85 0.31
CA LEU A 91 20.14 -1.52 1.65
C LEU A 91 21.01 -0.49 2.35
N ALA A 92 22.35 -0.56 2.19
CA ALA A 92 23.26 0.44 2.75
C ALA A 92 23.05 1.82 2.11
N LYS A 93 22.85 1.90 0.79
CA LYS A 93 22.49 3.14 0.09
C LYS A 93 21.16 3.70 0.58
N ALA A 94 20.13 2.85 0.67
CA ALA A 94 18.81 3.21 1.17
C ALA A 94 18.87 3.78 2.59
N GLN A 95 19.63 3.13 3.48
CA GLN A 95 19.82 3.59 4.85
C GLN A 95 20.49 4.97 4.89
N ALA A 96 21.58 5.16 4.14
CA ALA A 96 22.32 6.42 4.12
C ALA A 96 21.46 7.57 3.57
N ALA A 97 20.76 7.36 2.44
CA ALA A 97 19.90 8.37 1.84
C ALA A 97 18.72 8.74 2.76
N THR A 98 18.09 7.75 3.38
CA THR A 98 16.97 7.97 4.32
C THR A 98 17.43 8.74 5.55
N LEU A 99 18.59 8.41 6.11
CA LEU A 99 19.13 9.11 7.27
C LEU A 99 19.37 10.59 6.97
N THR A 100 20.03 10.89 5.84
CA THR A 100 20.24 12.27 5.39
C THR A 100 18.91 13.03 5.25
N ALA A 101 17.91 12.44 4.57
CA ALA A 101 16.62 13.10 4.35
C ALA A 101 15.87 13.39 5.67
N ILE A 102 15.94 12.48 6.63
CA ILE A 102 15.28 12.60 7.94
C ILE A 102 16.03 13.61 8.84
N GLU A 103 17.37 13.64 8.80
CA GLU A 103 18.18 14.64 9.49
C GLU A 103 17.94 16.06 8.92
N ASP A 104 17.92 16.21 7.60
CA ASP A 104 17.64 17.49 6.92
C ASP A 104 16.23 18.02 7.23
N ALA A 105 15.27 17.11 7.43
CA ALA A 105 13.91 17.44 7.84
C ALA A 105 13.76 17.71 9.36
N GLY A 106 14.84 17.57 10.13
CA GLY A 106 14.91 17.95 11.55
C GLY A 106 14.42 16.90 12.54
N TYR A 107 14.23 15.66 12.10
CA TYR A 107 13.95 14.53 12.98
C TYR A 107 15.24 14.09 13.72
N ARG A 108 15.09 13.36 14.83
CA ARG A 108 16.18 12.91 15.70
C ARG A 108 16.02 11.44 16.07
#